data_AF-A0A8T5UQ58-F1
#
_entry.id   AF-A0A8T5UQ58-F1
#
_cell.length_a   1.000
_cell.length_b   1.000
_cell.length_c   1.000
_cell.angle_alpha   90.00
_cell.angle_beta   90.00
_cell.angle_gamma   90.00
#
_symmetry.space_group_name_H-M   'P 1'
#
loop_
_entity.id
_entity.type
_entity.pdbx_description
1 polymer ?
#
loop_
_entity_poly.entity_id
_entity_poly.type
_entity_poly.pdbx_seq_one_letter_code
_entity_poly.pdbx_strand_id
1 'polypeptide(L)' 'MPENKTRSKPKTKEKMEQITIKLPPKMLEGLRKLSNMSYNPMSMHIRQAIAEYLERNNNKN' A
#
# COMPACT_ATOMS: atom_id res chain seq x y z
N MET A 1 15.31 43.83 -0.38
CA MET A 1 15.47 42.61 -1.20
C MET A 1 14.31 41.68 -0.88
N PRO A 2 13.56 41.15 -1.86
CA PRO A 2 12.46 40.24 -1.57
C PRO A 2 13.04 38.85 -1.27
N GLU A 3 12.73 38.33 -0.10
CA GLU A 3 13.15 37.01 0.37
C GLU A 3 12.61 35.93 -0.57
N ASN A 4 13.51 35.17 -1.20
CA ASN A 4 13.17 34.01 -2.00
C ASN A 4 12.49 32.98 -1.10
N LYS A 5 11.15 32.89 -1.16
CA LYS A 5 10.39 31.80 -0.53
C LYS A 5 10.79 30.49 -1.19
N THR A 6 11.77 29.81 -0.60
CA THR A 6 12.15 28.43 -0.93
C THR A 6 10.89 27.58 -0.94
N ARG A 7 10.49 27.14 -2.13
CA ARG A 7 9.33 26.28 -2.35
C ARG A 7 9.60 24.94 -1.66
N SER A 8 9.29 24.83 -0.37
CA SER A 8 9.45 23.59 0.38
C SER A 8 8.53 22.52 -0.23
N LYS A 9 9.01 21.26 -0.31
CA LYS A 9 8.21 20.12 -0.77
C LYS A 9 6.85 20.15 -0.08
N PRO A 10 5.74 19.96 -0.83
CA PRO A 10 4.42 19.86 -0.21
C PRO A 10 4.48 18.76 0.85
N LYS A 11 4.24 19.13 2.12
CA LYS A 11 4.08 18.16 3.19
C LYS A 11 2.88 17.29 2.79
N THR A 12 3.12 16.01 2.49
CA THR A 12 2.06 15.02 2.33
C THR A 12 1.16 15.13 3.56
N LYS A 13 -0.10 15.51 3.35
CA LYS A 13 -0.97 16.03 4.42
C LYS A 13 -1.46 14.97 5.40
N GLU A 14 -1.25 13.69 5.13
CA GLU A 14 -1.59 12.59 6.03
C GLU A 14 -0.42 11.60 6.12
N LYS A 15 0.00 11.31 7.35
CA LYS A 15 0.92 10.20 7.62
C LYS A 15 0.10 8.92 7.46
N MET A 16 0.45 8.08 6.49
CA MET A 16 -0.17 6.76 6.41
C MET A 16 0.17 5.96 7.66
N GLU A 17 -0.84 5.36 8.28
CA GLU A 17 -0.63 4.48 9.42
C GLU A 17 0.15 3.23 8.99
N GLN A 18 1.19 2.91 9.77
CA GLN A 18 1.94 1.67 9.57
C GLN A 18 1.21 0.53 10.26
N ILE A 19 0.75 -0.45 9.47
CA ILE A 19 0.06 -1.63 9.97
C ILE A 19 1.00 -2.82 9.88
N THR A 20 1.07 -3.61 10.95
CA THR A 20 1.79 -4.91 10.96
C THR A 20 0.78 -6.04 10.90
N ILE A 21 0.93 -6.96 9.95
CA ILE A 21 0.03 -8.09 9.74
C ILE A 21 0.82 -9.38 9.96
N LYS A 22 0.29 -10.28 10.78
CA LYS A 22 0.84 -11.63 10.95
C LYS A 22 0.22 -12.55 9.90
N LEU A 23 1.06 -13.11 9.03
CA LEU A 23 0.64 -14.02 7.97
C LEU A 23 1.33 -15.39 8.13
N PRO A 24 0.66 -16.48 7.72
CA PRO A 24 1.29 -17.78 7.63
C PRO A 24 2.51 -17.78 6.68
N PRO A 25 3.55 -18.60 6.95
CA PRO A 25 4.77 -18.62 6.13
C PRO A 25 4.53 -18.90 4.64
N LYS A 26 3.61 -19.83 4.33
CA LYS A 26 3.24 -20.17 2.93
C LYS A 26 2.67 -18.96 2.17
N MET A 27 1.89 -18.11 2.85
CA MET A 27 1.32 -16.91 2.23
C MET A 27 2.38 -15.83 1.99
N LEU A 28 3.32 -15.67 2.93
CA LEU A 28 4.44 -14.75 2.77
C LEU A 28 5.34 -15.14 1.58
N GLU A 29 5.58 -16.43 1.39
CA GLU A 29 6.35 -16.90 0.24
C GLU A 29 5.64 -16.61 -1.08
N GLY A 30 4.31 -16.84 -1.15
CA GLY A 30 3.50 -16.49 -2.31
C GLY A 30 3.53 -15.00 -2.64
N LEU A 31 3.35 -14.14 -1.62
CA LEU A 31 3.42 -12.68 -1.79
C LEU A 31 4.81 -12.21 -2.25
N ARG A 32 5.89 -12.83 -1.75
CA ARG A 32 7.25 -12.53 -2.22
C ARG A 32 7.45 -12.88 -3.69
N LYS A 33 6.97 -14.06 -4.13
CA LYS A 33 7.05 -14.46 -5.54
C LYS A 33 6.27 -13.49 -6.44
N LEU A 34 5.05 -13.14 -6.05
CA LEU A 34 4.24 -12.16 -6.78
C LEU A 34 4.91 -10.77 -6.85
N SER A 35 5.45 -10.31 -5.73
CA SER A 35 6.19 -9.04 -5.64
C SER A 35 7.40 -9.01 -6.58
N ASN A 36 8.15 -10.11 -6.65
CA ASN A 36 9.30 -10.24 -7.54
C ASN A 36 8.90 -10.27 -9.02
N MET A 37 7.80 -10.97 -9.36
CA MET A 37 7.34 -11.09 -10.75
C MET A 37 6.78 -9.76 -11.28
N SER A 38 6.04 -9.03 -10.45
CA SER A 38 5.35 -7.81 -10.88
C SER A 38 6.16 -6.53 -10.66
N TYR A 39 7.37 -6.64 -10.09
CA TYR A 39 8.20 -5.50 -9.65
C TYR A 39 7.45 -4.50 -8.74
N ASN A 40 6.41 -4.97 -8.03
CA ASN A 40 5.61 -4.14 -7.12
C ASN A 40 5.80 -4.61 -5.67
N PRO A 41 5.71 -3.71 -4.67
CA PRO A 41 5.87 -4.09 -3.28
C PRO A 41 4.73 -5.00 -2.80
N MET A 42 5.03 -5.94 -1.89
CA MET A 42 4.02 -6.81 -1.26
C MET A 42 2.84 -6.03 -0.68
N SER A 43 3.07 -4.83 -0.15
CA SER A 43 2.02 -3.99 0.43
C SER A 43 0.99 -3.53 -0.60
N MET A 44 1.36 -3.36 -1.87
CA MET A 44 0.43 -3.04 -2.94
C MET A 44 -0.51 -4.21 -3.20
N HIS A 45 0.04 -5.42 -3.33
CA HIS A 45 -0.74 -6.64 -3.55
C HIS A 45 -1.72 -6.90 -2.41
N ILE A 46 -1.30 -6.66 -1.16
CA ILE A 46 -2.17 -6.78 0.02
C ILE A 46 -3.32 -5.77 -0.06
N ARG A 47 -3.04 -4.50 -0.38
CA ARG A 47 -4.08 -3.47 -0.53
C ARG A 47 -5.07 -3.80 -1.64
N GLN A 48 -4.58 -4.28 -2.78
CA GLN A 48 -5.43 -4.68 -3.90
C GLN A 48 -6.34 -5.86 -3.53
N ALA A 49 -5.79 -6.90 -2.90
CA ALA A 49 -6.59 -8.05 -2.47
C ALA A 49 -7.69 -7.66 -1.46
N ILE A 50 -7.39 -6.72 -0.54
CA ILE A 50 -8.38 -6.18 0.40
C ILE A 50 -9.47 -5.39 -0.35
N ALA A 51 -9.08 -4.50 -1.26
CA ALA A 51 -10.04 -3.73 -2.05
C ALA A 51 -10.97 -4.64 -2.86
N GLU A 52 -10.41 -5.62 -3.59
CA GLU A 52 -11.18 -6.59 -4.36
C GLU A 52 -12.11 -7.44 -3.47
N TYR A 53 -11.67 -7.83 -2.28
CA TYR A 53 -12.50 -8.56 -1.33
C TYR A 53 -13.69 -7.70 -0.85
N LEU A 54 -13.44 -6.44 -0.49
CA LEU A 54 -14.48 -5.52 -0.03
C LEU A 54 -15.48 -5.20 -1.14
N GLU A 55 -15.03 -4.95 -2.36
CA GLU A 55 -15.89 -4.72 -3.52
C GLU A 55 -16.80 -5.92 -3.79
N ARG A 56 -16.25 -7.14 -3.79
CA ARG A 56 -17.02 -8.37 -3.98
C ARG A 56 -18.02 -8.62 -2.86
N ASN A 57 -17.72 -8.21 -1.62
CA ASN A 57 -18.60 -8.40 -0.49
C ASN A 57 -19.73 -7.36 -0.47
N ASN A 58 -19.45 -6.12 -0.87
CA ASN A 58 -20.46 -5.06 -0.94
C ASN A 58 -21.42 -5.26 -2.13
N ASN A 59 -20.96 -5.82 -3.25
CA ASN A 59 -21.81 -6.14 -4.40
C ASN A 59 -22.65 -7.42 -4.23
N LYS A 60 -22.52 -8.13 -3.10
CA LYS A 60 -23.34 -9.30 -2.75
C LYS A 60 -24.51 -8.98 -1.81
N ASN A 61 -24.57 -7.75 -1.30
CA ASN A 61 -25.71 -7.21 -0.55
C ASN A 61 -26.57 -6.33 -1.46
#